data_AF-A0A8J4GZA9-F1
#
_entry.id   AF-A0A8J4GZA9-F1
#
_cell.length_a   1.000
_cell.length_b   1.000
_cell.length_c   1.000
_cell.angle_alpha   90.00
_cell.angle_beta   90.00
_cell.angle_gamma   90.00
#
_symmetry.space_group_name_H-M   'P 1'
#
loop_
_entity.id
_entity.type
_entity.pdbx_description
1 polymer ?
#
loop_
_entity_poly.entity_id
_entity_poly.type
_entity_poly.pdbx_seq_one_letter_code
_entity_poly.pdbx_strand_id
1 'polypeptide(L)'
;MAVAEMGVAHPLSLLARTNLTETLTMRKASEPGAGGQEDLKEEEIAAQREARLLLQAALAQLKAEAETQKTALEAAAAVNDAKEPGKDYSEDSVVNSSQGREELPAAAMYRRTCTAIVRTHIELGRLEMMAGEDADAAEGAFRSALALCDELYGVDSRESGGPAFSLANCLRSIGKKDEARALYERLFDLIVQRNGHGEETAVHLARSLADLAEEAGDWAAADKFTSAALNSMMLLIGTRAHPVLESFYQAACRAKIHNGDAAGAEALRRQYLTSMLRLSQQQARNHPGGRSQLATAPGTGQLVSAAGLATGGSGNQQKSGGGAKKSRK
;
A
#
# COMPACT_ATOMS: atom_id res chain seq x y z
N MET A 1 14.06 8.80 26.07
CA MET A 1 15.19 9.74 25.95
C MET A 1 14.98 10.73 24.81
N ALA A 2 14.84 10.30 23.54
CA ALA A 2 14.64 11.21 22.40
C ALA A 2 13.51 12.26 22.58
N VAL A 3 12.33 11.84 23.07
CA VAL A 3 11.19 12.75 23.34
C VAL A 3 11.54 13.79 24.42
N ALA A 4 12.27 13.40 25.46
CA ALA A 4 12.65 14.27 26.56
C ALA A 4 13.74 15.28 26.17
N GLU A 5 14.62 14.91 25.24
CA GLU A 5 15.75 15.74 24.80
C GLU A 5 15.40 16.65 23.62
N MET A 6 14.57 16.18 22.69
CA MET A 6 14.31 16.87 21.41
C MET A 6 12.87 17.36 21.25
N GLY A 7 11.96 17.00 22.16
CA GLY A 7 10.54 17.30 22.07
C GLY A 7 9.75 16.27 21.27
N VAL A 8 8.42 16.31 21.43
CA VAL A 8 7.49 15.28 20.91
C VAL A 8 7.31 15.38 19.39
N ALA A 9 7.32 16.62 18.86
CA ALA A 9 7.19 16.90 17.42
C ALA A 9 8.47 16.65 16.62
N HIS A 10 9.59 16.34 17.27
CA HIS A 10 10.86 16.16 16.57
C HIS A 10 10.88 14.86 15.74
N PRO A 11 11.36 14.84 14.49
CA PRO A 11 11.34 13.67 13.61
C PRO A 11 12.05 12.46 14.17
N LEU A 12 13.14 12.66 14.93
CA LEU A 12 13.83 11.55 15.59
C LEU A 12 12.99 10.95 16.72
N SER A 13 12.22 11.78 17.44
CA SER A 13 11.25 11.30 18.44
C SER A 13 10.11 10.53 17.78
N LEU A 14 9.63 11.00 16.61
CA LEU A 14 8.63 10.27 15.82
C LEU A 14 9.18 8.92 15.35
N LEU A 15 10.39 8.90 14.79
CA LEU A 15 11.02 7.68 14.29
C LEU A 15 11.30 6.68 15.41
N ALA A 16 11.79 7.15 16.56
CA ALA A 16 12.01 6.29 17.72
C ALA A 16 10.69 5.65 18.19
N ARG A 17 9.59 6.42 18.17
CA ARG A 17 8.27 5.92 18.52
C ARG A 17 7.76 4.91 17.49
N THR A 18 7.88 5.18 16.19
CA THR A 18 7.45 4.23 15.14
C THR A 18 8.20 2.92 15.25
N ASN A 19 9.53 2.99 15.41
CA ASN A 19 10.36 1.80 15.57
C ASN A 19 9.95 1.02 16.83
N LEU A 20 9.68 1.70 17.95
CA LEU A 20 9.21 1.05 19.16
C LEU A 20 7.86 0.36 18.95
N THR A 21 6.88 1.05 18.34
CA THR A 21 5.57 0.45 18.06
C THR A 21 5.66 -0.72 17.08
N GLU A 22 6.54 -0.65 16.08
CA GLU A 22 6.83 -1.76 15.17
C GLU A 22 7.45 -2.94 15.94
N THR A 23 8.41 -2.70 16.83
CA THR A 23 8.99 -3.79 17.63
C THR A 23 7.98 -4.45 18.56
N LEU A 24 7.09 -3.68 19.19
CA LEU A 24 6.03 -4.19 20.06
C LEU A 24 5.03 -5.04 19.26
N THR A 25 4.70 -4.63 18.04
CA THR A 25 3.76 -5.35 17.17
C THR A 25 4.40 -6.56 16.44
N MET A 26 5.72 -6.53 16.19
CA MET A 26 6.48 -7.60 15.54
C MET A 26 6.96 -8.70 16.50
N ARG A 27 6.79 -8.53 17.83
CA ARG A 27 7.16 -9.54 18.84
C ARG A 27 6.53 -10.93 18.60
N LYS A 28 5.53 -10.98 17.71
CA LYS A 28 4.95 -12.16 17.04
C LYS A 28 5.97 -13.19 16.49
N ALA A 29 7.22 -12.82 16.21
CA ALA A 29 8.09 -13.63 15.35
C ALA A 29 9.32 -14.29 16.01
N SER A 30 9.79 -13.87 17.19
CA SER A 30 11.17 -14.17 17.62
C SER A 30 11.37 -15.23 18.69
N GLU A 31 10.32 -15.79 19.31
CA GLU A 31 10.50 -16.81 20.34
C GLU A 31 9.86 -18.16 19.99
N PRO A 32 10.56 -19.03 19.23
CA PRO A 32 10.30 -20.46 19.26
C PRO A 32 11.01 -21.03 20.50
N GLY A 33 10.44 -20.82 21.69
CA GLY A 33 11.04 -21.31 22.93
C GLY A 33 10.15 -21.23 24.16
N ALA A 34 9.48 -22.35 24.48
CA ALA A 34 9.02 -22.71 25.83
C ALA A 34 7.77 -22.04 26.46
N GLY A 35 7.00 -21.23 25.75
CA GLY A 35 5.68 -20.74 26.20
C GLY A 35 4.50 -21.43 25.50
N GLY A 36 3.37 -21.63 26.20
CA GLY A 36 2.14 -22.16 25.58
C GLY A 36 1.61 -21.24 24.47
N GLN A 37 0.89 -21.79 23.49
CA GLN A 37 0.25 -20.99 22.42
C GLN A 37 -0.74 -19.93 22.93
N GLU A 38 -1.22 -20.06 24.17
CA GLU A 38 -2.09 -19.09 24.85
C GLU A 38 -1.27 -17.95 25.48
N ASP A 39 -0.17 -18.25 26.16
CA ASP A 39 0.74 -17.25 26.75
C ASP A 39 1.30 -16.29 25.69
N LEU A 40 1.67 -16.83 24.52
CA LEU A 40 2.18 -16.03 23.39
C LEU A 40 1.13 -15.06 22.83
N LYS A 41 -0.15 -15.41 22.88
CA LYS A 41 -1.25 -14.53 22.42
C LYS A 41 -1.56 -13.45 23.46
N GLU A 42 -1.50 -13.77 24.75
CA GLU A 42 -1.68 -12.79 25.82
C GLU A 42 -0.57 -11.74 25.81
N GLU A 43 0.68 -12.15 25.58
CA GLU A 43 1.81 -11.22 25.41
C GLU A 43 1.65 -10.34 24.16
N GLU A 44 1.15 -10.88 23.05
CA GLU A 44 0.88 -10.11 21.82
C GLU A 44 -0.19 -9.04 22.06
N ILE A 45 -1.30 -9.40 22.71
CA ILE A 45 -2.38 -8.47 23.07
C ILE A 45 -1.86 -7.42 24.05
N ALA A 46 -1.03 -7.80 25.03
CA ALA A 46 -0.43 -6.86 25.97
C ALA A 46 0.50 -5.85 25.27
N ALA A 47 1.35 -6.32 24.35
CA ALA A 47 2.25 -5.46 23.58
C ALA A 47 1.49 -4.50 22.64
N GLN A 48 0.40 -4.97 22.02
CA GLN A 48 -0.49 -4.12 21.21
C GLN A 48 -1.18 -3.05 22.06
N ARG A 49 -1.66 -3.39 23.25
CA ARG A 49 -2.25 -2.43 24.20
C ARG A 49 -1.24 -1.40 24.67
N GLU A 50 -0.01 -1.82 24.95
CA GLU A 50 1.08 -0.91 25.32
C GLU A 50 1.38 0.09 24.18
N ALA A 51 1.53 -0.42 22.95
CA ALA A 51 1.74 0.42 21.77
C ALA A 51 0.57 1.40 21.52
N ARG A 52 -0.68 0.95 21.71
CA ARG A 52 -1.88 1.80 21.65
C ARG A 52 -1.80 2.96 22.65
N LEU A 53 -1.50 2.66 23.92
CA LEU A 53 -1.39 3.68 24.97
C LEU A 53 -0.26 4.69 24.69
N LEU A 54 0.89 4.21 24.21
CA LEU A 54 2.02 5.07 23.84
C LEU A 54 1.66 6.03 22.69
N LEU A 55 0.96 5.54 21.67
CA LEU A 55 0.49 6.36 20.55
C LEU A 55 -0.55 7.38 20.98
N GLN A 56 -1.53 6.99 21.81
CA GLN A 56 -2.54 7.90 22.34
C GLN A 56 -1.93 9.00 23.23
N ALA A 57 -0.99 8.64 24.11
CA ALA A 57 -0.29 9.61 24.95
C ALA A 57 0.53 10.60 24.12
N ALA A 58 1.27 10.11 23.12
CA ALA A 58 2.03 10.97 22.22
C ALA A 58 1.12 11.92 21.42
N LEU A 59 -0.03 11.42 20.97
CA LEU A 59 -1.00 12.19 20.22
C LEU A 59 -1.65 13.29 21.08
N ALA A 60 -1.95 13.01 22.34
CA ALA A 60 -2.43 14.02 23.29
C ALA A 60 -1.39 15.15 23.51
N GLN A 61 -0.11 14.79 23.67
CA GLN A 61 0.97 15.76 23.82
C GLN A 61 1.15 16.63 22.56
N LEU A 62 1.16 16.01 21.37
CA LEU A 62 1.29 16.72 20.11
C LEU A 62 0.12 17.68 19.86
N LYS A 63 -1.11 17.27 20.20
CA LYS A 63 -2.30 18.13 20.08
C LYS A 63 -2.22 19.35 20.99
N ALA A 64 -1.84 19.15 22.26
CA ALA A 64 -1.64 20.27 23.19
C ALA A 64 -0.55 21.23 22.68
N GLU A 65 0.56 20.70 22.17
CA GLU A 65 1.62 21.51 21.57
C GLU A 65 1.10 22.28 20.34
N ALA A 66 0.34 21.63 19.45
CA ALA A 66 -0.24 22.28 18.28
C ALA A 66 -1.24 23.39 18.65
N GLU A 67 -2.06 23.21 19.68
CA GLU A 67 -3.01 24.23 20.16
C GLU A 67 -2.27 25.46 20.71
N THR A 68 -1.22 25.26 21.51
CA THR A 68 -0.38 26.37 22.00
C THR A 68 0.33 27.11 20.86
N GLN A 69 0.79 26.38 19.84
CA GLN A 69 1.41 26.97 18.65
C GLN A 69 0.39 27.73 17.79
N LYS A 70 -0.83 27.20 17.64
CA LYS A 70 -1.92 27.84 16.89
C LYS A 70 -2.34 29.16 17.54
N THR A 71 -2.59 29.15 18.85
CA THR A 71 -2.96 30.36 19.60
C THR A 71 -1.85 31.42 19.57
N ALA A 72 -0.57 31.02 19.63
CA ALA A 72 0.55 31.93 19.48
C ALA A 72 0.64 32.57 18.07
N LEU A 73 0.31 31.80 17.02
CA LEU A 73 0.25 32.31 15.65
C LEU A 73 -0.90 33.30 15.45
N GLU A 74 -2.08 32.99 15.96
CA GLU A 74 -3.25 33.88 15.92
C GLU A 74 -2.99 35.18 16.68
N ALA A 75 -2.37 35.10 17.86
CA ALA A 75 -1.95 36.28 18.62
C ALA A 75 -0.92 37.14 17.86
N ALA A 76 0.06 36.51 17.21
CA ALA A 76 1.06 37.22 16.40
C ALA A 76 0.43 37.89 15.16
N ALA A 77 -0.56 37.27 14.53
CA ALA A 77 -1.32 37.85 13.42
C ALA A 77 -2.11 39.09 13.86
N ALA A 78 -2.82 39.01 15.00
CA ALA A 78 -3.59 40.13 15.54
C ALA A 78 -2.73 41.36 15.88
N VAL A 79 -1.49 41.16 16.33
CA VAL A 79 -0.52 42.25 16.60
C VAL A 79 -0.05 42.92 15.31
N ASN A 80 0.07 42.18 14.21
CA ASN A 80 0.44 42.74 12.91
C ASN A 80 -0.72 43.52 12.27
N ASP A 81 -1.95 43.00 12.35
CA ASP A 81 -3.14 43.71 11.83
C ASP A 81 -3.39 45.03 12.59
N ALA A 82 -3.08 45.09 13.89
CA ALA A 82 -3.16 46.32 14.68
C ALA A 82 -2.10 47.39 14.32
N LYS A 83 -1.02 47.02 13.60
CA LYS A 83 0.05 47.94 13.19
C LYS A 83 -0.20 48.63 11.84
N GLU A 84 -1.22 48.26 11.08
CA GLU A 84 -1.56 48.90 9.79
C GLU A 84 -2.93 49.59 9.75
N PRO A 85 -3.16 50.69 10.50
CA PRO A 85 -4.20 51.64 10.14
C PRO A 85 -3.57 52.91 9.54
N GLY A 86 -3.46 52.98 8.21
CA GLY A 86 -3.27 54.27 7.52
C GLY A 86 -2.10 54.40 6.53
N LYS A 87 -1.97 53.49 5.56
CA LYS A 87 -1.26 53.83 4.30
C LYS A 87 -2.21 53.72 3.13
N ASP A 88 -2.45 54.86 2.48
CA ASP A 88 -3.11 54.97 1.18
C ASP A 88 -2.40 54.06 0.17
N TYR A 89 -3.11 53.09 -0.37
CA TYR A 89 -2.64 52.28 -1.49
C TYR A 89 -3.03 52.99 -2.80
N SER A 90 -2.05 53.61 -3.46
CA SER A 90 -2.13 53.90 -4.89
C SER A 90 -1.86 52.62 -5.68
N GLU A 91 -2.71 52.32 -6.68
CA GLU A 91 -2.84 51.05 -7.42
C GLU A 91 -1.63 50.56 -8.25
N ASP A 92 -0.45 51.17 -8.18
CA ASP A 92 0.66 50.84 -9.08
C ASP A 92 1.85 50.17 -8.36
N SER A 93 1.69 48.92 -7.92
CA SER A 93 2.84 48.01 -7.79
C SER A 93 2.43 46.54 -7.74
N VAL A 94 1.95 46.00 -8.87
CA VAL A 94 1.91 44.54 -9.08
C VAL A 94 3.33 44.06 -9.37
N VAL A 95 4.12 43.86 -8.31
CA VAL A 95 5.40 43.16 -8.41
C VAL A 95 5.15 41.68 -8.09
N ASN A 96 5.14 40.91 -9.17
CA ASN A 96 5.22 39.46 -9.20
C ASN A 96 6.33 38.96 -8.25
N SER A 97 5.93 38.38 -7.12
CA SER A 97 6.83 37.82 -6.10
C SER A 97 6.34 36.42 -5.72
N SER A 98 6.35 35.51 -6.69
CA SER A 98 6.08 34.08 -6.51
C SER A 98 7.30 33.26 -6.06
N GLN A 99 8.30 33.90 -5.44
CA GLN A 99 9.49 33.23 -4.91
C GLN A 99 9.77 33.71 -3.49
N GLY A 100 9.48 32.83 -2.53
CA GLY A 100 10.01 32.90 -1.16
C GLY A 100 9.39 33.95 -0.24
N ARG A 101 8.12 33.81 0.15
CA ARG A 101 7.75 34.25 1.51
C ARG A 101 8.45 33.29 2.46
N GLU A 102 9.52 33.73 3.12
CA GLU A 102 10.11 33.00 4.24
C GLU A 102 8.98 32.66 5.21
N GLU A 103 8.68 31.37 5.34
CA GLU A 103 7.68 30.92 6.30
C GLU A 103 8.14 31.36 7.68
N LEU A 104 7.29 32.10 8.41
CA LEU A 104 7.58 32.45 9.80
C LEU A 104 7.99 31.18 10.56
N PRO A 105 9.13 31.17 11.28
CA PRO A 105 9.62 29.96 11.96
C PRO A 105 8.57 29.28 12.84
N ALA A 106 7.66 30.06 13.44
CA ALA A 106 6.53 29.56 14.22
C ALA A 106 5.49 28.79 13.38
N ALA A 107 5.19 29.24 12.15
CA ALA A 107 4.25 28.57 11.25
C ALA A 107 4.85 27.26 10.71
N ALA A 108 6.16 27.24 10.46
CA ALA A 108 6.88 26.03 10.08
C ALA A 108 6.89 24.99 11.23
N MET A 109 7.07 25.43 12.48
CA MET A 109 6.95 24.55 13.64
C MET A 109 5.55 23.97 13.78
N TYR A 110 4.50 24.81 13.67
CA TYR A 110 3.12 24.35 13.70
C TYR A 110 2.81 23.30 12.62
N ARG A 111 3.20 23.55 11.37
CA ARG A 111 3.05 22.56 10.28
C ARG A 111 3.78 21.25 10.57
N ARG A 112 4.98 21.31 11.15
CA ARG A 112 5.75 20.12 11.53
C ARG A 112 5.04 19.32 12.62
N THR A 113 4.52 19.99 13.64
CA THR A 113 3.73 19.37 14.72
C THR A 113 2.48 18.73 14.15
N CYS A 114 1.77 19.40 13.26
CA CYS A 114 0.58 18.81 12.66
C CYS A 114 0.89 17.63 11.73
N THR A 115 2.00 17.68 10.97
CA THR A 115 2.50 16.53 10.21
C THR A 115 2.81 15.35 11.13
N ALA A 116 3.35 15.61 12.32
CA ALA A 116 3.58 14.60 13.34
C ALA A 116 2.26 13.98 13.83
N ILE A 117 1.23 14.80 14.06
CA ILE A 117 -0.12 14.36 14.46
C ILE A 117 -0.73 13.45 13.37
N VAL A 118 -0.69 13.86 12.11
CA VAL A 118 -1.16 13.06 10.97
C VAL A 118 -0.49 11.68 10.96
N ARG A 119 0.85 11.66 11.07
CA ARG A 119 1.61 10.39 11.11
C ARG A 119 1.20 9.53 12.30
N THR A 120 1.04 10.10 13.50
CA THR A 120 0.59 9.34 14.67
C THR A 120 -0.80 8.75 14.50
N HIS A 121 -1.73 9.48 13.87
CA HIS A 121 -3.05 8.96 13.57
C HIS A 121 -2.99 7.78 12.59
N ILE A 122 -2.12 7.85 11.57
CA ILE A 122 -1.93 6.73 10.63
C ILE A 122 -1.37 5.50 11.36
N GLU A 123 -0.38 5.67 12.24
CA GLU A 123 0.16 4.54 13.02
C GLU A 123 -0.87 3.92 13.95
N LEU A 124 -1.66 4.76 14.64
CA LEU A 124 -2.73 4.28 15.49
C LEU A 124 -3.75 3.49 14.67
N GLY A 125 -4.19 4.03 13.52
CA GLY A 125 -5.12 3.33 12.63
C GLY A 125 -4.58 1.99 12.15
N ARG A 126 -3.28 1.91 11.80
CA ARG A 126 -2.62 0.65 11.42
C ARG A 126 -2.60 -0.36 12.56
N LEU A 127 -2.31 0.09 13.77
CA LEU A 127 -2.30 -0.77 14.96
C LEU A 127 -3.69 -1.32 15.25
N GLU A 128 -4.73 -0.48 15.19
CA GLU A 128 -6.12 -0.93 15.40
C GLU A 128 -6.56 -1.94 14.33
N MET A 129 -6.19 -1.72 13.07
CA MET A 129 -6.45 -2.68 11.99
C MET A 129 -5.75 -4.03 12.22
N MET A 130 -4.51 -4.01 12.73
CA MET A 130 -3.74 -5.24 13.01
C MET A 130 -4.28 -5.99 14.23
N ALA A 131 -4.69 -5.27 15.27
CA ALA A 131 -5.29 -5.85 16.46
C ALA A 131 -6.67 -6.47 16.16
N GLY A 132 -7.40 -5.92 15.18
CA GLY A 132 -8.74 -6.39 14.81
C GLY A 132 -9.79 -6.17 15.91
N GLU A 133 -9.45 -5.40 16.95
CA GLU A 133 -10.29 -5.15 18.11
C GLU A 133 -11.33 -4.05 17.85
N ASP A 134 -10.97 -3.00 17.10
CA ASP A 134 -11.83 -1.83 16.89
C ASP A 134 -11.67 -1.21 15.49
N ALA A 135 -12.55 -1.64 14.57
CA ALA A 135 -12.62 -1.14 13.21
C ALA A 135 -13.02 0.34 13.15
N ASP A 136 -13.87 0.80 14.06
CA ASP A 136 -14.34 2.19 14.09
C ASP A 136 -13.25 3.14 14.59
N ALA A 137 -12.44 2.70 15.57
CA ALA A 137 -11.26 3.43 16.00
C ALA A 137 -10.22 3.55 14.88
N ALA A 138 -10.00 2.48 14.11
CA ALA A 138 -9.11 2.51 12.95
C ALA A 138 -9.57 3.53 11.90
N GLU A 139 -10.84 3.47 11.51
CA GLU A 139 -11.43 4.41 10.56
C GLU A 139 -11.37 5.85 11.09
N GLY A 140 -11.74 6.07 12.35
CA GLY A 140 -11.71 7.38 12.99
C GLY A 140 -10.31 7.99 13.02
N ALA A 141 -9.28 7.16 13.25
CA ALA A 141 -7.89 7.61 13.21
C ALA A 141 -7.49 8.07 11.80
N PHE A 142 -7.80 7.30 10.75
CA PHE A 142 -7.47 7.68 9.38
C PHE A 142 -8.29 8.89 8.88
N ARG A 143 -9.57 9.00 9.24
CA ARG A 143 -10.39 10.19 8.94
C ARG A 143 -9.82 11.44 9.61
N SER A 144 -9.38 11.33 10.87
CA SER A 144 -8.73 12.43 11.59
C SER A 144 -7.42 12.86 10.92
N ALA A 145 -6.61 11.90 10.46
CA ALA A 145 -5.38 12.18 9.72
C ALA A 145 -5.67 12.92 8.40
N LEU A 146 -6.66 12.47 7.64
CA LEU A 146 -7.04 13.09 6.37
C LEU A 146 -7.60 14.50 6.56
N ALA A 147 -8.52 14.69 7.51
CA ALA A 147 -9.11 15.99 7.80
C ALA A 147 -8.05 17.03 8.19
N LEU A 148 -7.09 16.66 9.04
CA LEU A 148 -6.00 17.55 9.43
C LEU A 148 -5.06 17.86 8.25
N CYS A 149 -4.77 16.89 7.39
CA CYS A 149 -4.01 17.13 6.16
C CYS A 149 -4.72 18.11 5.21
N ASP A 150 -6.03 17.91 5.00
CA ASP A 150 -6.83 18.76 4.13
C ASP A 150 -6.94 20.19 4.68
N GLU A 151 -7.00 20.38 6.01
CA GLU A 151 -6.98 21.71 6.64
C GLU A 151 -5.65 22.45 6.38
N LEU A 152 -4.51 21.73 6.40
CA LEU A 152 -3.18 22.34 6.35
C LEU A 152 -2.66 22.60 4.93
N TYR A 153 -2.90 21.64 4.04
CA TYR A 153 -2.32 21.63 2.70
C TYR A 153 -3.37 21.83 1.60
N GLY A 154 -4.65 21.83 1.99
CA GLY A 154 -5.77 21.85 1.07
C GLY A 154 -6.18 20.44 0.65
N VAL A 155 -7.44 20.37 0.26
CA VAL A 155 -8.05 19.19 -0.35
C VAL A 155 -7.28 18.83 -1.63
N ASP A 156 -7.04 17.55 -1.86
CA ASP A 156 -6.29 17.03 -3.03
C ASP A 156 -4.81 17.40 -3.08
N SER A 157 -4.24 17.84 -1.95
CA SER A 157 -2.80 18.04 -1.81
C SER A 157 -2.01 16.72 -1.94
N ARG A 158 -0.70 16.83 -2.21
CA ARG A 158 0.19 15.66 -2.25
C ARG A 158 0.25 14.97 -0.90
N GLU A 159 0.18 15.76 0.16
CA GLU A 159 0.27 15.37 1.56
C GLU A 159 -0.98 14.59 2.00
N SER A 160 -2.17 14.94 1.49
CA SER A 160 -3.43 14.21 1.74
C SER A 160 -3.46 12.80 1.12
N GLY A 161 -2.59 12.51 0.15
CA GLY A 161 -2.56 11.23 -0.56
C GLY A 161 -2.28 10.02 0.34
N GLY A 162 -1.35 10.14 1.29
CA GLY A 162 -1.00 9.07 2.22
C GLY A 162 -2.14 8.70 3.18
N PRO A 163 -2.71 9.67 3.93
CA PRO A 163 -3.87 9.45 4.78
C PRO A 163 -5.08 8.90 4.02
N ALA A 164 -5.41 9.45 2.84
CA ALA A 164 -6.53 8.99 2.03
C ALA A 164 -6.35 7.55 1.55
N PHE A 165 -5.14 7.15 1.14
CA PHE A 165 -4.85 5.78 0.75
C PHE A 165 -5.01 4.81 1.92
N SER A 166 -4.57 5.22 3.12
CA SER A 166 -4.67 4.42 4.33
C SER A 166 -6.13 4.26 4.77
N LEU A 167 -6.93 5.34 4.68
CA LEU A 167 -8.38 5.30 4.90
C LEU A 167 -9.07 4.36 3.91
N ALA A 168 -8.74 4.43 2.61
CA ALA A 168 -9.33 3.56 1.59
C ALA A 168 -9.04 2.07 1.85
N ASN A 169 -7.80 1.73 2.24
CA ASN A 169 -7.44 0.36 2.64
C ASN A 169 -8.25 -0.11 3.87
N CYS A 170 -8.40 0.77 4.86
CA CYS A 170 -9.19 0.51 6.05
C CYS A 170 -10.67 0.24 5.71
N LEU A 171 -11.30 1.14 4.95
CA LEU A 171 -12.68 1.00 4.49
C LEU A 171 -12.89 -0.29 3.69
N ARG A 172 -11.96 -0.64 2.80
CA ARG A 172 -12.00 -1.92 2.06
C ARG A 172 -11.98 -3.11 3.00
N SER A 173 -11.12 -3.09 4.02
CA SER A 173 -11.00 -4.21 4.98
C SER A 173 -12.24 -4.37 5.87
N ILE A 174 -12.92 -3.27 6.22
CA ILE A 174 -14.14 -3.26 7.04
C ILE A 174 -15.38 -3.60 6.19
N GLY A 175 -15.24 -3.63 4.86
CA GLY A 175 -16.32 -3.96 3.92
C GLY A 175 -17.08 -2.75 3.37
N LYS A 176 -16.68 -1.52 3.71
CA LYS A 176 -17.20 -0.26 3.13
C LYS A 176 -16.58 -0.02 1.75
N LYS A 177 -16.81 -0.95 0.81
CA LYS A 177 -16.13 -1.01 -0.49
C LYS A 177 -16.44 0.18 -1.41
N ASP A 178 -17.66 0.71 -1.36
CA ASP A 178 -18.06 1.84 -2.21
C ASP A 178 -17.33 3.13 -1.82
N GLU A 179 -17.22 3.41 -0.52
CA GLU A 179 -16.43 4.55 -0.02
C GLU A 179 -14.94 4.37 -0.32
N ALA A 180 -14.41 3.16 -0.15
CA ALA A 180 -13.02 2.85 -0.51
C ALA A 180 -12.76 3.08 -2.01
N ARG A 181 -13.67 2.62 -2.88
CA ARG A 181 -13.59 2.83 -4.34
C ARG A 181 -13.53 4.31 -4.68
N ALA A 182 -14.43 5.13 -4.12
CA ALA A 182 -14.46 6.56 -4.38
C ALA A 182 -13.14 7.25 -3.99
N LEU A 183 -12.55 6.89 -2.85
CA LEU A 183 -11.25 7.42 -2.43
C LEU A 183 -10.11 6.97 -3.34
N TYR A 184 -10.06 5.70 -3.73
CA TYR A 184 -9.03 5.21 -4.64
C TYR A 184 -9.15 5.83 -6.05
N GLU A 185 -10.36 6.00 -6.58
CA GLU A 185 -10.59 6.65 -7.88
C GLU A 185 -10.10 8.09 -7.85
N ARG A 186 -10.48 8.83 -6.80
CA ARG A 186 -10.00 10.19 -6.56
C ARG A 186 -8.47 10.27 -6.50
N LEU A 187 -7.84 9.40 -5.72
CA LEU A 187 -6.37 9.36 -5.62
C LEU A 187 -5.69 9.00 -6.93
N PHE A 188 -6.26 8.04 -7.66
CA PHE A 188 -5.73 7.62 -8.95
C PHE A 188 -5.76 8.77 -9.95
N ASP A 189 -6.88 9.49 -10.05
CA ASP A 189 -7.03 10.62 -10.97
C ASP A 189 -6.04 11.75 -10.64
N LEU A 190 -5.85 12.07 -9.36
CA LEU A 190 -4.88 13.10 -8.93
C LEU A 190 -3.43 12.72 -9.29
N ILE A 191 -3.05 11.47 -9.04
CA ILE A 191 -1.69 11.00 -9.34
C ILE A 191 -1.46 11.00 -10.85
N VAL A 192 -2.43 10.51 -11.63
CA VAL A 192 -2.35 10.50 -13.10
C VAL A 192 -2.28 11.91 -13.66
N GLN A 193 -3.07 12.87 -13.14
CA GLN A 193 -3.01 14.27 -13.57
C GLN A 193 -1.67 14.93 -13.25
N ARG A 194 -1.13 14.68 -12.05
CA ARG A 194 0.10 15.33 -11.58
C ARG A 194 1.37 14.75 -12.19
N ASN A 195 1.47 13.43 -12.20
CA ASN A 195 2.71 12.70 -12.47
C ASN A 195 2.59 11.75 -13.68
N GLY A 196 1.40 11.62 -14.27
CA GLY A 196 1.13 10.66 -15.32
C GLY A 196 1.02 9.22 -14.80
N HIS A 197 0.99 8.27 -15.73
CA HIS A 197 0.86 6.84 -15.43
C HIS A 197 2.19 6.16 -15.05
N GLY A 198 3.31 6.86 -15.06
CA GLY A 198 4.65 6.28 -14.86
C GLY A 198 5.09 6.10 -13.41
N GLU A 199 4.18 6.24 -12.44
CA GLU A 199 4.50 6.17 -11.00
C GLU A 199 4.04 4.84 -10.39
N GLU A 200 4.82 4.30 -9.46
CA GLU A 200 4.48 3.08 -8.73
C GLU A 200 3.14 3.20 -7.99
N THR A 201 2.84 4.36 -7.44
CA THR A 201 1.58 4.64 -6.74
C THR A 201 0.36 4.49 -7.66
N ALA A 202 0.46 4.91 -8.92
CA ALA A 202 -0.59 4.74 -9.92
C ALA A 202 -0.85 3.25 -10.22
N VAL A 203 0.21 2.43 -10.26
CA VAL A 203 0.11 0.97 -10.46
C VAL A 203 -0.66 0.32 -9.31
N HIS A 204 -0.30 0.64 -8.06
CA HIS A 204 -0.95 0.07 -6.87
C HIS A 204 -2.41 0.49 -6.74
N LEU A 205 -2.73 1.74 -7.04
CA LEU A 205 -4.11 2.25 -7.02
C LEU A 205 -4.97 1.60 -8.11
N ALA A 206 -4.48 1.55 -9.35
CA ALA A 206 -5.20 0.89 -10.45
C ALA A 206 -5.45 -0.58 -10.15
N ARG A 207 -4.49 -1.28 -9.53
CA ARG A 207 -4.68 -2.67 -9.09
C ARG A 207 -5.75 -2.79 -8.00
N SER A 208 -5.72 -1.92 -6.99
CA SER A 208 -6.71 -1.94 -5.90
C SER A 208 -8.13 -1.67 -6.42
N LEU A 209 -8.27 -0.76 -7.38
CA LEU A 209 -9.54 -0.48 -8.07
C LEU A 209 -10.01 -1.65 -8.92
N ALA A 210 -9.09 -2.32 -9.63
CA ALA A 210 -9.41 -3.52 -10.38
C ALA A 210 -9.92 -4.64 -9.46
N ASP A 211 -9.24 -4.90 -8.34
CA ASP A 211 -9.67 -5.93 -7.39
C ASP A 211 -11.06 -5.62 -6.81
N LEU A 212 -11.31 -4.36 -6.43
CA LEU A 212 -12.64 -3.93 -5.97
C LEU A 212 -13.72 -4.08 -7.05
N ALA A 213 -13.39 -3.80 -8.30
CA ALA A 213 -14.31 -3.98 -9.42
C ALA A 213 -14.60 -5.46 -9.69
N GLU A 214 -13.60 -6.34 -9.61
CA GLU A 214 -13.79 -7.80 -9.68
C GLU A 214 -14.69 -8.30 -8.54
N GLU A 215 -14.46 -7.84 -7.31
CA GLU A 215 -15.28 -8.18 -6.15
C GLU A 215 -16.73 -7.70 -6.27
N ALA A 216 -16.97 -6.58 -6.96
CA ALA A 216 -18.30 -6.04 -7.24
C ALA A 216 -18.97 -6.69 -8.47
N GLY A 217 -18.23 -7.49 -9.26
CA GLY A 217 -18.69 -8.06 -10.52
C GLY A 217 -18.77 -7.05 -11.69
N ASP A 218 -18.21 -5.85 -11.52
CA ASP A 218 -18.12 -4.81 -12.54
C ASP A 218 -16.92 -5.08 -13.46
N TRP A 219 -17.08 -6.06 -14.36
CA TRP A 219 -16.02 -6.50 -15.25
C TRP A 219 -15.57 -5.44 -16.26
N ALA A 220 -16.43 -4.46 -16.57
CA ALA A 220 -16.08 -3.33 -17.43
C ALA A 220 -15.09 -2.39 -16.73
N ALA A 221 -15.34 -2.03 -15.46
CA ALA A 221 -14.38 -1.27 -14.67
C ALA A 221 -13.11 -2.08 -14.38
N ALA A 222 -13.23 -3.40 -14.13
CA ALA A 222 -12.07 -4.26 -13.93
C ALA A 222 -11.16 -4.28 -15.18
N ASP A 223 -11.70 -4.38 -16.40
CA ASP A 223 -10.90 -4.31 -17.63
C ASP A 223 -10.21 -2.94 -17.78
N LYS A 224 -10.93 -1.85 -17.49
CA LYS A 224 -10.37 -0.49 -17.51
C LYS A 224 -9.17 -0.37 -16.56
N PHE A 225 -9.33 -0.76 -15.30
CA PHE A 225 -8.31 -0.58 -14.27
C PHE A 225 -7.15 -1.58 -14.37
N THR A 226 -7.40 -2.84 -14.75
CA THR A 226 -6.33 -3.80 -15.03
C THR A 226 -5.50 -3.38 -16.24
N SER A 227 -6.13 -2.84 -17.29
CA SER A 227 -5.43 -2.27 -18.44
C SER A 227 -4.61 -1.03 -18.05
N ALA A 228 -5.16 -0.14 -17.21
CA ALA A 228 -4.44 1.01 -16.70
C ALA A 228 -3.24 0.62 -15.82
N ALA A 229 -3.39 -0.39 -14.95
CA ALA A 229 -2.31 -0.93 -14.12
C ALA A 229 -1.18 -1.53 -14.98
N LEU A 230 -1.54 -2.31 -16.01
CA LEU A 230 -0.58 -2.89 -16.95
C LEU A 230 0.20 -1.80 -17.70
N ASN A 231 -0.50 -0.79 -18.24
CA ASN A 231 0.15 0.31 -18.95
C ASN A 231 1.07 1.12 -18.03
N SER A 232 0.61 1.41 -16.82
CA SER A 232 1.40 2.14 -15.81
C SER A 232 2.68 1.38 -15.45
N MET A 233 2.57 0.05 -15.25
CA MET A 233 3.73 -0.78 -14.95
C MET A 233 4.70 -0.89 -16.14
N MET A 234 4.19 -0.94 -17.37
CA MET A 234 5.03 -0.93 -18.58
C MET A 234 5.80 0.39 -18.73
N LEU A 235 5.18 1.52 -18.39
CA LEU A 235 5.84 2.83 -18.38
C LEU A 235 6.90 2.92 -17.27
N LEU A 236 6.59 2.41 -16.07
CA LEU A 236 7.50 2.41 -14.93
C LEU A 236 8.78 1.60 -15.19
N ILE A 237 8.65 0.39 -15.72
CA ILE A 237 9.81 -0.46 -16.07
C ILE A 237 10.49 0.04 -17.37
N GLY A 238 9.79 0.85 -18.17
CA GLY A 238 10.28 1.31 -19.48
C GLY A 238 10.40 0.21 -20.52
N THR A 239 9.84 -0.98 -20.25
CA THR A 239 9.90 -2.14 -21.14
C THR A 239 8.56 -2.84 -21.23
N ARG A 240 8.31 -3.47 -22.38
CA ARG A 240 7.10 -4.26 -22.63
C ARG A 240 7.30 -5.76 -22.37
N ALA A 241 8.53 -6.17 -22.08
CA ALA A 241 8.97 -7.55 -21.93
C ALA A 241 9.75 -7.69 -20.62
N HIS A 242 9.05 -8.10 -19.57
CA HIS A 242 9.66 -8.35 -18.27
C HIS A 242 8.83 -9.39 -17.49
N PRO A 243 9.45 -10.34 -16.77
CA PRO A 243 8.73 -11.37 -16.00
C PRO A 243 7.71 -10.81 -15.00
N VAL A 244 7.99 -9.66 -14.40
CA VAL A 244 7.06 -9.00 -13.44
C VAL A 244 5.72 -8.62 -14.10
N LEU A 245 5.71 -8.34 -15.40
CA LEU A 245 4.49 -7.99 -16.12
C LEU A 245 3.53 -9.17 -16.23
N GLU A 246 3.99 -10.42 -16.03
CA GLU A 246 3.15 -11.62 -16.17
C GLU A 246 1.85 -11.52 -15.36
N SER A 247 1.97 -11.13 -14.09
CA SER A 247 0.81 -11.00 -13.20
C SER A 247 -0.19 -9.95 -13.69
N PHE A 248 0.29 -8.85 -14.27
CA PHE A 248 -0.55 -7.79 -14.84
C PHE A 248 -1.24 -8.24 -16.13
N TYR A 249 -0.52 -8.94 -17.01
CA TYR A 249 -1.10 -9.55 -18.22
C TYR A 249 -2.17 -10.59 -17.87
N GLN A 250 -1.92 -11.42 -16.85
CA GLN A 250 -2.90 -12.42 -16.39
C GLN A 250 -4.17 -11.76 -15.83
N ALA A 251 -4.03 -10.73 -15.00
CA ALA A 251 -5.17 -9.98 -14.48
C ALA A 251 -5.99 -9.32 -15.59
N ALA A 252 -5.33 -8.64 -16.55
CA ALA A 252 -6.01 -8.02 -17.69
C ALA A 252 -6.70 -9.07 -18.60
N CYS A 253 -6.06 -10.22 -18.85
CA CYS A 253 -6.70 -11.30 -19.62
C CYS A 253 -7.93 -11.84 -18.91
N ARG A 254 -7.87 -12.05 -17.60
CA ARG A 254 -9.00 -12.53 -16.79
C ARG A 254 -10.16 -11.55 -16.86
N ALA A 255 -9.91 -10.26 -16.60
CA ALA A 255 -10.93 -9.22 -16.67
C ALA A 255 -11.59 -9.17 -18.05
N LYS A 256 -10.80 -9.22 -19.14
CA LYS A 256 -11.31 -9.25 -20.52
C LYS A 256 -12.19 -10.46 -20.83
N ILE A 257 -11.80 -11.66 -20.40
CA ILE A 257 -12.60 -12.87 -20.61
C ILE A 257 -13.97 -12.74 -19.92
N HIS A 258 -13.99 -12.28 -18.68
CA HIS A 258 -15.24 -12.10 -17.94
C HIS A 258 -16.08 -10.92 -18.46
N ASN A 259 -15.45 -9.93 -19.08
CA ASN A 259 -16.11 -8.84 -19.82
C ASN A 259 -16.60 -9.26 -21.22
N GLY A 260 -16.41 -10.52 -21.64
CA GLY A 260 -16.84 -11.04 -22.94
C GLY A 260 -15.86 -10.80 -24.11
N ASP A 261 -14.70 -10.20 -23.86
CA ASP A 261 -13.64 -9.93 -24.84
C ASP A 261 -12.55 -11.03 -24.84
N ALA A 262 -12.96 -12.26 -25.14
CA ALA A 262 -12.03 -13.40 -25.20
C ALA A 262 -10.97 -13.23 -26.30
N ALA A 263 -11.32 -12.61 -27.42
CA ALA A 263 -10.41 -12.36 -28.53
C ALA A 263 -9.32 -11.33 -28.15
N GLY A 264 -9.68 -10.25 -27.46
CA GLY A 264 -8.73 -9.27 -26.93
C GLY A 264 -7.82 -9.86 -25.86
N ALA A 265 -8.33 -10.72 -24.99
CA ALA A 265 -7.51 -11.45 -24.01
C ALA A 265 -6.47 -12.35 -24.69
N GLU A 266 -6.86 -13.07 -25.75
CA GLU A 266 -5.93 -13.92 -26.51
C GLU A 266 -4.86 -13.08 -27.24
N ALA A 267 -5.25 -11.96 -27.84
CA ALA A 267 -4.33 -11.04 -28.48
C ALA A 267 -3.29 -10.49 -27.48
N LEU A 268 -3.74 -10.08 -26.28
CA LEU A 268 -2.89 -9.58 -25.20
C LEU A 268 -1.90 -10.66 -24.73
N ARG A 269 -2.38 -11.90 -24.54
CA ARG A 269 -1.54 -13.04 -24.15
C ARG A 269 -0.50 -13.37 -25.22
N ARG A 270 -0.89 -13.38 -26.49
CA ARG A 270 0.04 -13.59 -27.62
C ARG A 270 1.10 -12.49 -27.69
N GLN A 271 0.72 -11.24 -27.45
CA GLN A 271 1.66 -10.11 -27.44
C GLN A 271 2.71 -10.25 -26.32
N TYR A 272 2.29 -10.62 -25.11
CA TYR A 272 3.22 -10.86 -24.00
C TYR A 272 4.21 -11.99 -24.32
N LEU A 273 3.70 -13.16 -24.74
CA LEU A 273 4.54 -14.32 -25.04
C LEU A 273 5.52 -14.05 -26.18
N THR A 274 5.08 -13.34 -27.23
CA THR A 274 5.95 -12.94 -28.34
C THR A 274 7.07 -12.02 -27.89
N SER A 275 6.75 -11.04 -27.03
CA SER A 275 7.72 -10.11 -26.47
C SER A 275 8.75 -10.84 -25.59
N MET A 276 8.30 -11.76 -24.74
CA MET A 276 9.16 -12.58 -23.88
C MET A 276 10.05 -13.55 -24.67
N LEU A 277 9.50 -14.18 -25.73
CA LEU A 277 10.29 -15.06 -26.60
C LEU A 277 11.43 -14.30 -27.28
N ARG A 278 11.16 -13.08 -27.78
CA ARG A 278 12.21 -12.23 -28.37
C ARG A 278 13.28 -11.85 -27.35
N LEU A 279 12.88 -11.50 -26.12
CA LEU A 279 13.82 -11.18 -25.04
C LEU A 279 14.72 -12.39 -24.73
N SER A 280 14.13 -13.58 -24.60
CA SER A 280 14.89 -14.83 -24.37
C SER A 280 15.87 -15.14 -25.50
N GLN A 281 15.46 -14.97 -26.75
CA GLN A 281 16.35 -15.16 -27.91
C GLN A 281 17.50 -14.14 -27.93
N GLN A 282 17.25 -12.89 -27.55
CA GLN A 282 18.31 -11.87 -27.41
C GLN A 282 19.29 -12.21 -26.28
N GLN A 283 18.79 -12.65 -25.12
CA GLN A 283 19.63 -13.10 -24.01
C GLN A 283 20.48 -14.32 -24.41
N ALA A 284 19.90 -15.30 -25.11
CA ALA A 284 20.63 -16.47 -25.61
C ALA A 284 21.71 -16.11 -26.64
N ARG A 285 21.49 -15.06 -27.44
CA ARG A 285 22.50 -14.53 -28.38
C ARG A 285 23.61 -13.76 -27.66
N ASN A 286 23.29 -13.04 -26.58
CA ASN A 286 24.25 -12.27 -25.79
C ASN A 286 25.03 -13.14 -24.78
N HIS A 287 24.55 -14.34 -24.46
CA HIS A 287 25.22 -15.34 -23.62
C HIS A 287 25.44 -16.65 -24.38
N PRO A 288 26.33 -16.67 -25.40
CA PRO A 288 26.58 -17.87 -26.20
C PRO A 288 27.26 -19.01 -25.40
N GLY A 289 27.76 -18.75 -24.19
CA GLY A 289 28.52 -19.70 -23.36
C GLY A 289 27.71 -20.66 -22.48
N GLY A 290 26.37 -20.55 -22.42
CA GLY A 290 25.53 -21.47 -21.62
C GLY A 290 25.14 -22.77 -22.34
N ARG A 291 25.62 -22.98 -23.58
CA ARG A 291 25.38 -24.20 -24.36
C ARG A 291 26.56 -25.17 -24.22
N SER A 292 26.63 -25.83 -23.07
CA SER A 292 27.23 -27.16 -22.94
C SER A 292 26.46 -27.83 -21.80
N GLN A 293 25.39 -28.59 -22.07
CA GLN A 293 25.47 -30.04 -21.93
C GLN A 293 24.25 -30.79 -22.55
N LEU A 294 23.60 -30.24 -23.57
CA LEU A 294 22.50 -30.95 -24.23
C LEU A 294 22.62 -30.90 -25.74
N ALA A 295 23.62 -31.62 -26.28
CA ALA A 295 23.44 -32.53 -27.41
C ALA A 295 24.78 -33.14 -27.86
N THR A 296 24.70 -34.41 -28.26
CA THR A 296 25.62 -35.23 -29.07
C THR A 296 26.78 -35.96 -28.39
N ALA A 297 26.58 -37.27 -28.20
CA ALA A 297 27.56 -38.29 -28.58
C ALA A 297 26.83 -39.43 -29.32
N PRO A 298 27.22 -39.79 -30.56
CA PRO A 298 26.72 -40.97 -31.27
C PRO A 298 27.70 -42.17 -31.19
N GLY A 299 27.16 -43.39 -31.09
CA GLY A 299 27.82 -44.70 -31.40
C GLY A 299 28.89 -45.15 -30.38
N THR A 300 29.00 -46.40 -29.93
CA THR A 300 28.71 -47.70 -30.55
C THR A 300 28.66 -48.80 -29.48
N GLY A 301 27.68 -49.71 -29.61
CA GLY A 301 27.86 -51.16 -29.40
C GLY A 301 28.13 -51.69 -27.99
N GLN A 302 27.09 -52.26 -27.35
CA GLN A 302 27.12 -53.67 -26.94
C GLN A 302 25.72 -54.14 -26.51
N LEU A 303 25.19 -55.11 -27.26
CA LEU A 303 24.08 -55.96 -26.85
C LEU A 303 24.61 -57.00 -25.86
N VAL A 304 24.15 -56.97 -24.60
CA VAL A 304 24.11 -58.17 -23.73
C VAL A 304 22.88 -58.10 -22.81
N SER A 305 21.85 -58.84 -23.23
CA SER A 305 21.00 -59.77 -22.45
C SER A 305 20.81 -59.61 -20.92
N ALA A 306 19.53 -59.49 -20.55
CA ALA A 306 18.77 -60.23 -19.52
C ALA A 306 18.87 -59.94 -18.01
N ALA A 307 17.71 -60.23 -17.36
CA ALA A 307 17.32 -60.18 -15.93
C ALA A 307 16.96 -58.78 -15.41
N GLY A 308 15.79 -58.50 -14.82
CA GLY A 308 14.75 -59.32 -14.19
C GLY A 308 14.43 -58.72 -12.81
N LEU A 309 13.13 -58.66 -12.45
CA LEU A 309 12.55 -58.30 -11.13
C LEU A 309 12.47 -56.79 -10.81
N ALA A 310 11.45 -56.23 -10.14
CA ALA A 310 10.10 -56.65 -9.76
C ALA A 310 9.35 -55.41 -9.21
N THR A 311 8.06 -55.31 -9.53
CA THR A 311 6.90 -54.88 -8.71
C THR A 311 6.98 -53.81 -7.60
N GLY A 312 6.01 -52.89 -7.65
CA GLY A 312 5.41 -52.18 -6.50
C GLY A 312 5.03 -50.75 -6.87
N GLY A 313 3.78 -50.31 -6.97
CA GLY A 313 2.54 -50.75 -6.33
C GLY A 313 1.82 -49.49 -5.88
N SER A 314 0.99 -48.91 -6.76
CA SER A 314 0.22 -47.69 -6.53
C SER A 314 -1.14 -48.04 -5.92
N GLY A 315 -1.55 -47.36 -4.85
CA GLY A 315 -2.89 -47.50 -4.32
C GLY A 315 -3.08 -46.84 -2.95
N ASN A 316 -3.71 -45.66 -2.92
CA ASN A 316 -4.48 -45.25 -1.75
C ASN A 316 -5.67 -44.36 -2.17
N GLN A 317 -6.84 -44.98 -2.30
CA GLN A 317 -8.15 -44.32 -2.34
C GLN A 317 -8.75 -44.39 -0.94
N GLN A 318 -9.01 -43.23 -0.31
CA GLN A 318 -9.78 -43.13 0.92
C GLN A 318 -11.28 -43.13 0.61
N LYS A 319 -11.99 -44.00 1.34
CA LYS A 319 -13.43 -44.28 1.28
C LYS A 319 -14.26 -43.15 1.90
N SER A 320 -15.33 -42.77 1.21
CA SER A 320 -16.49 -42.03 1.71
C SER A 320 -17.38 -42.94 2.57
N GLY A 321 -17.65 -42.55 3.82
CA GLY A 321 -18.62 -43.19 4.71
C GLY A 321 -20.01 -42.56 4.55
N GLY A 322 -20.97 -43.34 4.03
CA GLY A 322 -22.40 -43.00 4.02
C GLY A 322 -23.13 -43.81 5.09
N GLY A 323 -23.74 -43.13 6.06
CA GLY A 323 -24.61 -43.72 7.09
C GLY A 323 -26.00 -43.10 7.02
N ALA A 324 -26.94 -43.78 6.38
CA ALA A 324 -28.36 -43.43 6.38
C ALA A 324 -29.13 -44.36 7.32
N LYS A 325 -29.60 -43.83 8.45
CA LYS A 325 -30.61 -44.47 9.31
C LYS A 325 -32.01 -44.14 8.78
N LYS A 326 -32.72 -45.15 8.27
CA LYS A 326 -34.17 -45.10 8.02
C LYS A 326 -34.93 -45.46 9.29
N SER A 327 -35.80 -44.55 9.70
CA SER A 327 -36.94 -44.80 10.58
C SER A 327 -38.06 -45.47 9.78
N ARG A 328 -38.62 -46.57 10.29
CA ARG A 328 -40.06 -46.90 10.21
C ARG A 328 -40.40 -48.20 10.96
N LYS A 329 -41.36 -48.02 11.88
CA LYS A 329 -42.24 -48.98 12.58
C LYS A 329 -41.60 -49.95 13.56
#